data_AF-A0A8B3GVV9-F1
#
_entry.id   AF-A0A8B3GVV9-F1
#
_cell.length_a   1.000
_cell.length_b   1.000
_cell.length_c   1.000
_cell.angle_alpha   90.00
_cell.angle_beta   90.00
_cell.angle_gamma   90.00
#
_symmetry.space_group_name_H-M   'P 1'
#
loop_
_entity.id
_entity.type
_entity.pdbx_description
1 polymer ?
#
loop_
_entity_poly.entity_id
_entity_poly.type
_entity_poly.pdbx_seq_one_letter_code
_entity_poly.pdbx_strand_id
1 'polypeptide(L)'
;MTDGSEEDDIDIEYELEIVQQATINYEYIVNLIQAYVSDSRDDKPAVSQKRVVEITNYVDRLKNNNEKLGTLMESLWRKIQANPKEFQNQNVQTLLQTMKNETIEHLVKDVATTWGADPEEALFYAENFDPKKESNPGEESLKRHMDYEMYKENSENPVKKISYWREFKDAYSNLIREEILPLNQD
;
A
#
# COMPACT_ATOMS: atom_id res chain seq x y z
N MET A 1 -19.70 1.24 65.03
CA MET A 1 -20.78 1.26 64.01
C MET A 1 -20.49 2.47 63.16
N THR A 2 -20.14 2.43 61.88
CA THR A 2 -20.13 1.47 60.76
C THR A 2 -18.98 1.95 59.86
N ASP A 3 -17.95 1.15 59.58
CA ASP A 3 -17.77 0.33 58.36
C ASP A 3 -18.33 0.95 57.07
N GLY A 4 -17.48 1.02 56.06
CA GLY A 4 -17.69 1.68 54.77
C GLY A 4 -16.46 1.51 53.90
N SER A 5 -16.14 0.25 53.59
CA SER A 5 -15.23 -0.17 52.54
C SER A 5 -15.77 0.28 51.18
N GLU A 6 -15.16 1.28 50.56
CA GLU A 6 -15.25 1.48 49.11
C GLU A 6 -14.11 0.66 48.51
N GLU A 7 -14.49 -0.52 48.00
CA GLU A 7 -13.66 -1.33 47.12
C GLU A 7 -13.33 -0.47 45.90
N ASP A 8 -12.05 -0.15 45.74
CA ASP A 8 -11.47 0.26 44.46
C ASP A 8 -11.62 -0.91 43.49
N ASP A 9 -12.77 -0.99 42.82
CA ASP A 9 -12.96 -1.82 41.63
C ASP A 9 -12.21 -1.12 40.49
N ILE A 10 -10.89 -1.26 40.50
CA ILE A 10 -10.03 -0.85 39.40
C ILE A 10 -10.46 -1.70 38.20
N ASP A 11 -11.17 -1.06 37.30
CA ASP A 11 -11.65 -1.57 36.03
C ASP A 11 -10.49 -2.23 35.23
N ILE A 12 -10.38 -3.55 35.38
CA ILE A 12 -9.40 -4.38 34.68
C ILE A 12 -9.67 -4.35 33.15
N GLU A 13 -10.89 -4.02 32.70
CA GLU A 13 -11.17 -3.85 31.27
C GLU A 13 -10.48 -2.61 30.71
N TYR A 14 -10.40 -1.52 31.49
CA TYR A 14 -9.75 -0.27 31.07
C TYR A 14 -8.22 -0.42 30.90
N GLU A 15 -7.57 -1.26 31.69
CA GLU A 15 -6.15 -1.57 31.47
C GLU A 15 -5.94 -2.52 30.28
N LEU A 16 -6.89 -3.42 29.98
CA LEU A 16 -6.79 -4.34 28.85
C LEU A 16 -6.92 -3.64 27.49
N GLU A 17 -7.71 -2.57 27.42
CA GLU A 17 -7.82 -1.73 26.20
C GLU A 17 -6.55 -0.90 25.92
N ILE A 18 -5.77 -0.57 26.96
CA ILE A 18 -4.52 0.19 26.81
C ILE A 18 -3.35 -0.70 26.33
N VAL A 19 -3.47 -2.03 26.44
CA VAL A 19 -2.43 -2.98 25.97
C VAL A 19 -2.47 -3.27 24.45
N GLN A 20 -3.38 -2.69 23.66
CA GLN A 20 -3.50 -3.03 22.22
C GLN A 20 -3.53 -1.85 21.23
N GLN A 21 -2.61 -0.89 21.38
CA GLN A 21 -2.22 -0.04 20.25
C GLN A 21 -0.71 -0.08 20.00
N ALA A 22 -0.12 -1.28 20.04
CA ALA A 22 1.07 -1.49 19.22
C ALA A 22 0.58 -1.51 17.77
N THR A 23 0.69 -0.38 17.07
CA THR A 23 0.44 -0.33 15.62
C THR A 23 1.23 -1.46 14.97
N ILE A 24 0.53 -2.44 14.40
CA ILE A 24 1.18 -3.52 13.67
C ILE A 24 1.82 -2.88 12.43
N ASN A 25 3.13 -2.73 12.45
CA ASN A 25 3.89 -2.30 11.27
C ASN A 25 3.91 -3.44 10.25
N TYR A 26 3.70 -3.14 8.97
CA TYR A 26 3.73 -4.17 7.90
C TYR A 26 5.04 -4.98 7.89
N GLU A 27 6.16 -4.40 8.33
CA GLU A 27 7.45 -5.08 8.49
C GLU A 27 7.36 -6.29 9.43
N TYR A 28 6.52 -6.22 10.48
CA TYR A 28 6.29 -7.37 11.36
C TYR A 28 5.59 -8.51 10.60
N ILE A 29 4.59 -8.18 9.78
CA ILE A 29 3.88 -9.15 8.94
C ILE A 29 4.86 -9.79 7.94
N VAL A 30 5.70 -8.99 7.29
CA VAL A 30 6.76 -9.47 6.40
C VAL A 30 7.68 -10.46 7.12
N ASN A 31 8.10 -10.15 8.34
CA ASN A 31 8.96 -11.04 9.13
C ASN A 31 8.27 -12.36 9.47
N LEU A 32 6.99 -12.34 9.84
CA LEU A 32 6.22 -13.56 10.10
C LEU A 32 6.10 -14.44 8.84
N ILE A 33 5.83 -13.83 7.69
CA ILE A 33 5.76 -14.53 6.41
C ILE A 33 7.14 -15.08 6.03
N GLN A 34 8.22 -14.32 6.23
CA GLN A 34 9.58 -14.79 5.95
C GLN A 34 9.97 -15.99 6.82
N ALA A 35 9.56 -15.99 8.09
CA ALA A 35 9.74 -17.13 8.99
C ALA A 35 8.91 -18.34 8.55
N TYR A 36 7.67 -18.12 8.11
CA TYR A 36 6.81 -19.17 7.53
C TYR A 36 7.47 -19.84 6.32
N VAL A 37 7.96 -19.04 5.37
CA VAL A 37 8.65 -19.53 4.16
C VAL A 37 9.92 -20.30 4.53
N SER A 38 10.70 -19.81 5.48
CA SER A 38 11.94 -20.46 5.95
C SER A 38 11.70 -21.77 6.71
N ASP A 39 10.51 -21.94 7.30
CA ASP A 39 10.11 -23.16 8.00
C ASP A 39 9.44 -24.19 7.09
N SER A 40 9.07 -23.81 5.87
CA SER A 40 8.48 -24.71 4.86
C SER A 40 9.49 -25.59 4.11
N ARG A 41 10.76 -25.61 4.54
CA ARG A 41 11.84 -26.40 3.94
C ARG A 41 11.66 -27.90 4.23
N ASP A 42 12.12 -28.74 3.29
CA ASP A 42 11.90 -30.19 3.33
C ASP A 42 12.50 -30.89 4.58
N ASP A 43 13.42 -30.25 5.29
CA ASP A 43 14.08 -30.72 6.50
C ASP A 43 13.37 -30.32 7.81
N LYS A 44 12.26 -29.58 7.73
CA LYS A 44 11.53 -29.05 8.89
C LYS A 44 10.11 -29.63 9.04
N PRO A 45 9.59 -29.69 10.29
CA PRO A 45 8.23 -30.12 10.53
C PRO A 45 7.22 -29.18 9.86
N ALA A 46 6.07 -29.74 9.43
CA ALA A 46 4.99 -28.98 8.83
C ALA A 46 4.61 -27.76 9.70
N VAL A 47 4.50 -26.59 9.06
CA VAL A 47 4.17 -25.35 9.76
C VAL A 47 2.79 -25.47 10.41
N SER A 48 2.67 -24.99 11.66
CA SER A 48 1.42 -25.15 12.41
C SER A 48 0.29 -24.31 11.80
N GLN A 49 -0.91 -24.89 11.76
CA GLN A 49 -2.13 -24.17 11.35
C GLN A 49 -2.37 -22.90 12.17
N LYS A 50 -1.93 -22.90 13.45
CA LYS A 50 -1.99 -21.73 14.32
C LYS A 50 -1.22 -20.54 13.75
N ARG A 51 -0.02 -20.76 13.22
CA ARG A 51 0.80 -19.69 12.61
C ARG A 51 0.16 -19.15 11.34
N VAL A 52 -0.46 -20.02 10.54
CA VAL A 52 -1.19 -19.60 9.33
C VAL A 52 -2.34 -18.67 9.68
N VAL A 53 -3.14 -19.03 10.69
CA VAL A 53 -4.26 -18.22 11.18
C VAL A 53 -3.78 -16.88 11.74
N GLU A 54 -2.70 -16.90 12.52
CA GLU A 54 -2.09 -15.69 13.08
C GLU A 54 -1.65 -14.70 12.00
N ILE A 55 -0.87 -15.15 11.01
CA ILE A 55 -0.43 -14.30 9.88
C ILE A 55 -1.63 -13.74 9.13
N THR A 56 -2.63 -14.58 8.86
CA THR A 56 -3.85 -14.17 8.13
C THR A 56 -4.58 -13.06 8.89
N ASN A 57 -4.76 -13.20 10.20
CA ASN A 57 -5.40 -12.16 11.02
C ASN A 57 -4.63 -10.83 10.99
N TYR A 58 -3.29 -10.87 10.99
CA TYR A 58 -2.49 -9.65 10.88
C TYR A 58 -2.61 -8.99 9.49
N VAL A 59 -2.65 -9.80 8.43
CA VAL A 59 -2.89 -9.32 7.05
C VAL A 59 -4.27 -8.66 6.95
N ASP A 60 -5.30 -9.26 7.53
CA ASP A 60 -6.67 -8.70 7.53
C ASP A 60 -6.73 -7.38 8.31
N ARG A 61 -6.04 -7.28 9.45
CA ARG A 61 -5.92 -6.01 10.21
C ARG A 61 -5.21 -4.93 9.40
N LEU A 62 -4.11 -5.27 8.72
CA LEU A 62 -3.42 -4.34 7.83
C LEU A 62 -4.36 -3.84 6.73
N LYS A 63 -5.14 -4.72 6.10
CA LYS A 63 -6.10 -4.34 5.06
C LYS A 63 -7.22 -3.45 5.57
N ASN A 64 -7.70 -3.66 6.79
CA ASN A 64 -8.71 -2.78 7.39
C ASN A 64 -8.19 -1.38 7.69
N ASN A 65 -6.90 -1.24 8.03
CA ASN A 65 -6.28 0.05 8.34
C ASN A 65 -5.80 0.76 7.06
N ASN A 66 -5.25 0.00 6.12
CA ASN A 66 -4.72 0.46 4.85
C ASN A 66 -5.10 -0.55 3.75
N GLU A 67 -6.19 -0.24 3.05
CA GLU A 67 -6.75 -1.13 2.03
C GLU A 67 -5.75 -1.43 0.91
N LYS A 68 -4.98 -0.42 0.47
CA LYS A 68 -4.07 -0.55 -0.69
C LYS A 68 -2.89 -1.48 -0.35
N LEU A 69 -2.20 -1.18 0.76
CA LEU A 69 -1.07 -2.00 1.20
C LEU A 69 -1.51 -3.40 1.65
N GLY A 70 -2.60 -3.49 2.40
CA GLY A 70 -3.13 -4.75 2.88
C GLY A 70 -3.64 -5.66 1.76
N THR A 71 -4.20 -5.11 0.69
CA THR A 71 -4.59 -5.91 -0.49
C THR A 71 -3.37 -6.52 -1.19
N LEU A 72 -2.27 -5.77 -1.33
CA LEU A 72 -1.02 -6.35 -1.86
C LEU A 72 -0.45 -7.43 -0.94
N MET A 73 -0.45 -7.19 0.38
CA MET A 73 0.02 -8.16 1.36
C MET A 73 -0.84 -9.43 1.35
N GLU A 74 -2.16 -9.31 1.26
CA GLU A 74 -3.09 -10.43 1.13
C GLU A 74 -2.80 -11.26 -0.12
N SER A 75 -2.61 -10.60 -1.26
CA SER A 75 -2.26 -11.27 -2.52
C SER A 75 -0.93 -12.03 -2.40
N LEU A 76 0.11 -11.41 -1.83
CA LEU A 76 1.40 -12.05 -1.59
C LEU A 76 1.25 -13.26 -0.65
N TRP A 77 0.52 -13.09 0.45
CA TRP A 77 0.30 -14.15 1.42
C TRP A 77 -0.43 -15.35 0.82
N ARG A 78 -1.50 -15.12 0.05
CA ARG A 78 -2.23 -16.19 -0.66
C ARG A 78 -1.34 -16.95 -1.65
N LYS A 79 -0.49 -16.25 -2.41
CA LYS A 79 0.47 -16.89 -3.32
C LYS A 79 1.45 -17.79 -2.57
N ILE A 80 1.98 -17.30 -1.44
CA ILE A 80 2.89 -18.08 -0.58
C ILE A 80 2.19 -19.29 0.02
N GLN A 81 0.95 -19.16 0.50
CA GLN A 81 0.18 -20.29 1.03
C GLN A 81 -0.08 -21.38 -0.02
N ALA A 82 -0.35 -20.98 -1.27
CA ALA A 82 -0.60 -21.92 -2.36
C ALA A 82 0.65 -22.76 -2.69
N ASN A 83 1.82 -22.12 -2.77
CA ASN A 83 3.08 -22.78 -3.12
C ASN A 83 4.27 -22.32 -2.25
N PRO A 84 4.35 -22.68 -0.95
CA PRO A 84 5.40 -22.15 -0.06
C PRO A 84 6.82 -22.46 -0.54
N LYS A 85 7.01 -23.60 -1.21
CA LYS A 85 8.31 -24.05 -1.72
C LYS A 85 8.91 -23.13 -2.76
N GLU A 86 8.08 -22.49 -3.61
CA GLU A 86 8.55 -21.58 -4.66
C GLU A 86 9.22 -20.32 -4.08
N PHE A 87 8.91 -19.99 -2.82
CA PHE A 87 9.37 -18.77 -2.16
C PHE A 87 10.55 -18.99 -1.20
N GLN A 88 11.01 -20.24 -0.96
CA GLN A 88 12.01 -20.58 0.07
C GLN A 88 13.35 -19.81 0.00
N ASN A 89 13.73 -19.38 -1.19
CA ASN A 89 14.97 -18.64 -1.46
C ASN A 89 14.71 -17.17 -1.83
N GLN A 90 13.49 -16.70 -1.66
CA GLN A 90 13.07 -15.35 -1.98
C GLN A 90 12.95 -14.52 -0.70
N ASN A 91 13.20 -13.22 -0.84
CA ASN A 91 13.01 -12.26 0.24
C ASN A 91 11.61 -11.65 0.14
N VAL A 92 10.80 -11.82 1.18
CA VAL A 92 9.39 -11.37 1.19
C VAL A 92 9.28 -9.85 1.10
N GLN A 93 10.21 -9.11 1.73
CA GLN A 93 10.27 -7.65 1.60
C GLN A 93 10.50 -7.26 0.14
N THR A 94 11.49 -7.88 -0.54
CA THR A 94 11.77 -7.62 -1.96
C THR A 94 10.55 -7.92 -2.83
N LEU A 95 9.85 -9.03 -2.60
CA LEU A 95 8.65 -9.38 -3.37
C LEU A 95 7.53 -8.36 -3.19
N LEU A 96 7.29 -7.91 -1.95
CA LEU A 96 6.31 -6.88 -1.68
C LEU A 96 6.69 -5.56 -2.37
N GLN A 97 7.98 -5.17 -2.33
CA GLN A 97 8.45 -3.96 -3.01
C GLN A 97 8.29 -4.05 -4.53
N THR A 98 8.58 -5.20 -5.14
CA THR A 98 8.31 -5.43 -6.56
C THR A 98 6.81 -5.25 -6.87
N MET A 99 5.92 -5.86 -6.08
CA MET A 99 4.47 -5.71 -6.26
C MET A 99 4.00 -4.25 -6.12
N LYS A 100 4.58 -3.48 -5.20
CA LYS A 100 4.30 -2.04 -5.05
C LYS A 100 4.72 -1.28 -6.31
N ASN A 101 5.96 -1.47 -6.76
CA ASN A 101 6.49 -0.77 -7.93
C ASN A 101 5.69 -1.09 -9.19
N GLU A 102 5.38 -2.37 -9.44
CA GLU A 102 4.55 -2.79 -10.57
C GLU A 102 3.14 -2.15 -10.53
N THR A 103 2.56 -2.04 -9.34
CA THR A 103 1.25 -1.38 -9.14
C THR A 103 1.34 0.12 -9.45
N ILE A 104 2.37 0.79 -8.95
CA ILE A 104 2.59 2.23 -9.19
C ILE A 104 2.82 2.50 -10.68
N GLU A 105 3.72 1.75 -11.32
CA GLU A 105 4.01 1.87 -12.75
C GLU A 105 2.75 1.70 -13.59
N HIS A 106 1.92 0.69 -13.28
CA HIS A 106 0.65 0.47 -13.97
C HIS A 106 -0.31 1.65 -13.82
N LEU A 107 -0.58 2.07 -12.59
CA LEU A 107 -1.50 3.18 -12.28
C LEU A 107 -1.06 4.49 -12.96
N VAL A 108 0.23 4.80 -12.87
CA VAL A 108 0.81 5.99 -13.49
C VAL A 108 0.69 5.93 -15.00
N LYS A 109 1.06 4.81 -15.61
CA LYS A 109 1.02 4.64 -17.07
C LYS A 109 -0.40 4.74 -17.62
N ASP A 110 -1.38 4.18 -16.92
CA ASP A 110 -2.79 4.25 -17.33
C ASP A 110 -3.30 5.70 -17.34
N VAL A 111 -3.04 6.45 -16.27
CA VAL A 111 -3.43 7.86 -16.21
C VAL A 111 -2.63 8.69 -17.21
N ALA A 112 -1.32 8.49 -17.33
CA ALA A 112 -0.50 9.19 -18.32
C ALA A 112 -1.01 8.98 -19.75
N THR A 113 -1.28 7.73 -20.12
CA THR A 113 -1.81 7.37 -21.46
C THR A 113 -3.18 8.01 -21.69
N THR A 114 -4.08 7.94 -20.70
CA THR A 114 -5.42 8.53 -20.79
C THR A 114 -5.35 10.04 -21.04
N TRP A 115 -4.39 10.72 -20.41
CA TRP A 115 -4.20 12.17 -20.49
C TRP A 115 -3.07 12.58 -21.45
N GLY A 116 -2.67 11.71 -22.38
CA GLY A 116 -1.60 11.98 -23.32
C GLY A 116 -0.31 12.57 -22.75
N ALA A 117 0.05 12.19 -21.54
CA ALA A 117 1.34 12.50 -20.94
C ALA A 117 2.35 11.38 -21.24
N ASP A 118 3.63 11.73 -21.26
CA ASP A 118 4.70 10.76 -21.31
C ASP A 118 4.74 9.91 -20.02
N PRO A 119 4.69 8.56 -20.09
CA PRO A 119 4.68 7.72 -18.90
C PRO A 119 5.93 7.80 -18.02
N GLU A 120 7.11 8.05 -18.60
CA GLU A 120 8.36 8.14 -17.85
C GLU A 120 8.42 9.45 -17.06
N GLU A 121 8.04 10.56 -17.69
CA GLU A 121 7.90 11.86 -17.02
C GLU A 121 6.83 11.83 -15.91
N ALA A 122 5.73 11.12 -16.14
CA ALA A 122 4.69 10.94 -15.15
C ALA A 122 5.23 10.14 -13.95
N LEU A 123 5.92 9.02 -14.20
CA LEU A 123 6.50 8.18 -13.14
C LEU A 123 7.51 8.96 -12.31
N PHE A 124 8.42 9.67 -12.98
CA PHE A 124 9.40 10.53 -12.31
C PHE A 124 8.72 11.57 -11.40
N TYR A 125 7.64 12.20 -11.86
CA TYR A 125 6.87 13.14 -11.04
C TYR A 125 6.25 12.46 -9.81
N ALA A 126 5.66 11.28 -9.97
CA ALA A 126 5.04 10.53 -8.86
C ALA A 126 6.06 10.10 -7.81
N GLU A 127 7.23 9.61 -8.22
CA GLU A 127 8.31 9.21 -7.31
C GLU A 127 8.86 10.37 -6.47
N ASN A 128 8.79 11.59 -7.01
CA ASN A 128 9.31 12.80 -6.36
C ASN A 128 8.21 13.69 -5.77
N PHE A 129 6.97 13.20 -5.70
CA PHE A 129 5.83 13.96 -5.23
C PHE A 129 5.84 14.12 -3.71
N ASP A 130 5.88 15.37 -3.25
CA ASP A 130 5.65 15.75 -1.86
C ASP A 130 4.33 16.53 -1.77
N PRO A 131 3.30 16.01 -1.06
CA PRO A 131 2.01 16.68 -0.92
C PRO A 131 2.10 18.02 -0.16
N LYS A 132 3.20 18.29 0.54
CA LYS A 132 3.42 19.53 1.29
C LYS A 132 4.05 20.65 0.45
N LYS A 133 4.49 20.35 -0.77
CA LYS A 133 5.11 21.33 -1.67
C LYS A 133 4.11 21.85 -2.69
N GLU A 134 4.22 23.13 -3.01
CA GLU A 134 3.44 23.76 -4.09
C GLU A 134 3.88 23.29 -5.48
N SER A 135 5.16 22.94 -5.63
CA SER A 135 5.73 22.41 -6.85
C SER A 135 6.68 21.24 -6.55
N ASN A 136 6.57 20.19 -7.35
CA ASN A 136 7.37 18.98 -7.22
C ASN A 136 8.36 18.83 -8.39
N PRO A 137 9.52 18.17 -8.18
CA PRO A 137 10.43 17.85 -9.26
C PRO A 137 9.71 17.14 -10.42
N GLY A 138 10.09 17.47 -11.66
CA GLY A 138 9.48 16.87 -12.86
C GLY A 138 8.22 17.57 -13.36
N GLU A 139 7.57 18.43 -12.56
CA GLU A 139 6.26 19.02 -12.93
C GLU A 139 6.26 19.74 -14.28
N GLU A 140 7.23 20.63 -14.47
CA GLU A 140 7.35 21.42 -15.70
C GLU A 140 7.76 20.55 -16.89
N SER A 141 8.48 19.45 -16.67
CA SER A 141 8.85 18.52 -17.74
C SER A 141 7.63 17.71 -18.18
N LEU A 142 6.91 17.12 -17.22
CA LEU A 142 5.65 16.43 -17.44
C LEU A 142 4.66 17.30 -18.23
N LYS A 143 4.46 18.56 -17.81
CA LYS A 143 3.59 19.51 -18.51
C LYS A 143 3.98 19.76 -19.96
N ARG A 144 5.28 19.84 -20.27
CA ARG A 144 5.77 20.07 -21.64
C ARG A 144 5.59 18.85 -22.55
N HIS A 145 5.59 17.65 -21.97
CA HIS A 145 5.44 16.38 -22.69
C HIS A 145 4.00 15.87 -22.71
N MET A 146 3.01 16.75 -22.50
CA MET A 146 1.61 16.43 -22.69
C MET A 146 1.13 16.75 -24.11
N ASP A 147 0.41 15.80 -24.72
CA ASP A 147 -0.25 15.92 -26.01
C ASP A 147 -1.75 16.11 -25.82
N TYR A 148 -2.19 17.37 -25.84
CA TYR A 148 -3.60 17.71 -25.74
C TYR A 148 -4.41 17.25 -26.95
N GLU A 149 -3.84 17.24 -28.17
CA GLU A 149 -4.60 16.85 -29.34
C GLU A 149 -4.87 15.34 -29.32
N MET A 150 -3.88 14.53 -28.95
CA MET A 150 -4.09 13.09 -28.72
C MET A 150 -5.13 12.81 -27.64
N TYR A 151 -5.03 13.47 -26.47
CA TYR A 151 -6.04 13.35 -25.40
C TYR A 151 -7.44 13.67 -25.91
N LYS A 152 -7.58 14.77 -26.65
CA LYS A 152 -8.86 15.27 -27.15
C LYS A 152 -9.50 14.32 -28.16
N GLU A 153 -8.70 13.72 -29.05
CA GLU A 153 -9.19 12.77 -30.06
C GLU A 153 -9.66 11.45 -29.45
N ASN A 154 -9.05 11.03 -28.34
CA ASN A 154 -9.34 9.75 -27.67
C ASN A 154 -10.32 9.87 -26.49
N SER A 155 -10.78 11.10 -26.17
CA SER A 155 -11.73 11.35 -25.07
C SER A 155 -13.14 11.57 -25.59
N GLU A 156 -14.14 10.95 -24.96
CA GLU A 156 -15.55 11.17 -25.31
C GLU A 156 -16.01 12.61 -25.02
N ASN A 157 -15.55 13.18 -23.90
CA ASN A 157 -15.89 14.52 -23.45
C ASN A 157 -14.62 15.27 -22.98
N PRO A 158 -13.75 15.71 -23.90
CA PRO A 158 -12.48 16.32 -23.54
C PRO A 158 -12.66 17.66 -22.84
N VAL A 159 -11.86 17.91 -21.81
CA VAL A 159 -11.80 19.22 -21.16
C VAL A 159 -11.25 20.29 -22.12
N LYS A 160 -11.52 21.56 -21.84
CA LYS A 160 -11.00 22.66 -22.67
C LYS A 160 -9.48 22.76 -22.54
N LYS A 161 -8.79 23.09 -23.63
CA LYS A 161 -7.32 23.30 -23.67
C LYS A 161 -6.79 24.22 -22.56
N ILE A 162 -7.53 25.27 -22.23
CA ILE A 162 -7.13 26.22 -21.17
C ILE A 162 -7.17 25.62 -19.76
N SER A 163 -8.02 24.62 -19.50
CA SER A 163 -8.12 23.95 -18.21
C SER A 163 -7.34 22.64 -18.17
N TYR A 164 -6.92 22.10 -19.31
CA TYR A 164 -6.31 20.77 -19.46
C TYR A 164 -5.24 20.43 -18.42
N TRP A 165 -4.22 21.26 -18.29
CA TRP A 165 -3.15 21.05 -17.31
C TRP A 165 -3.67 20.98 -15.87
N ARG A 166 -4.60 21.86 -15.51
CA ARG A 166 -5.16 21.88 -14.16
C ARG A 166 -5.93 20.59 -13.87
N GLU A 167 -6.82 20.20 -14.78
CA GLU A 167 -7.64 18.99 -14.62
C GLU A 167 -6.76 17.73 -14.55
N PHE A 168 -5.72 17.64 -15.39
CA PHE A 168 -4.72 16.58 -15.29
C PHE A 168 -4.00 16.58 -13.94
N LYS A 169 -3.47 17.74 -13.52
CA LYS A 169 -2.72 17.85 -12.27
C LYS A 169 -3.58 17.47 -11.06
N ASP A 170 -4.86 17.86 -11.06
CA ASP A 170 -5.80 17.50 -10.00
C ASP A 170 -6.08 15.99 -10.00
N ALA A 171 -6.40 15.40 -11.15
CA ALA A 171 -6.60 13.95 -11.29
C ALA A 171 -5.36 13.14 -10.88
N TYR A 172 -4.18 13.58 -11.32
CA TYR A 172 -2.93 12.90 -11.05
C TYR A 172 -2.48 13.04 -9.60
N SER A 173 -2.68 14.22 -8.99
CA SER A 173 -2.41 14.42 -7.56
C SER A 173 -3.35 13.57 -6.69
N ASN A 174 -4.60 13.40 -7.10
CA ASN A 174 -5.55 12.52 -6.40
C ASN A 174 -5.14 11.06 -6.53
N LEU A 175 -4.76 10.59 -7.74
CA LEU A 175 -4.18 9.25 -7.93
C LEU A 175 -3.01 9.03 -6.97
N ILE A 176 -2.06 9.97 -6.91
CA ILE A 176 -0.89 9.83 -6.06
C ILE A 176 -1.30 9.72 -4.58
N ARG A 177 -2.22 10.58 -4.12
CA ARG A 177 -2.64 10.61 -2.71
C ARG A 177 -3.47 9.40 -2.28
N GLU A 178 -4.37 8.94 -3.14
CA GLU A 178 -5.38 7.94 -2.80
C GLU A 178 -4.93 6.52 -3.13
N GLU A 179 -4.07 6.36 -4.13
CA GLU A 179 -3.67 5.04 -4.64
C GLU A 179 -2.18 4.74 -4.40
N ILE A 180 -1.28 5.72 -4.57
CA ILE A 180 0.18 5.48 -4.53
C ILE A 180 0.76 5.67 -3.13
N LEU A 181 0.51 6.81 -2.47
CA LEU A 181 1.05 7.11 -1.14
C LEU A 181 0.67 6.04 -0.10
N PRO A 182 -0.58 5.52 -0.06
CA PRO A 182 -0.94 4.48 0.89
C PRO A 182 -0.13 3.19 0.73
N LEU A 183 0.44 2.90 -0.45
CA LEU A 183 1.31 1.73 -0.61
C LEU A 183 2.60 1.81 0.21
N ASN A 184 3.00 3.02 0.62
CA ASN A 184 4.25 3.28 1.33
C ASN A 184 4.05 3.71 2.80
N GLN A 185 2.81 3.69 3.28
CA GLN A 185 2.44 4.14 4.62
C GLN A 185 1.74 3.01 5.39
N ASP A 186 1.84 3.02 6.71
CA ASP A 186 1.09 2.16 7.63
C ASP A 186 -0.01 2.96 8.32
#